data_AF-A0A383E1C4-F1
#
_entry.id   AF-A0A383E1C4-F1
#
_cell.length_a   1.000
_cell.length_b   1.000
_cell.length_c   1.000
_cell.angle_alpha   90.00
_cell.angle_beta   90.00
_cell.angle_gamma   90.00
#
_symmetry.space_group_name_H-M   'P 1'
#
loop_
_entity.id
_entity.type
_entity.pdbx_description
1 polymer ?
#
loop_
_entity_poly.entity_id
_entity_poly.type
_entity_poly.pdbx_seq_one_letter_code
_entity_poly.pdbx_strand_id
1 'polypeptide(L)' 'MVLLFLFVGFLQSWSISFSILNMCIISAIMSMGINMQWGYAGIFNVGIMGFTALGGLAAVLVSHAPIAEAWSAGGLG' A
#
# COMPACT_ATOMS: atom_id res chain seq x y z
N MET A 1 -27.01 -5.02 6.09
CA MET A 1 -26.60 -4.66 7.47
C MET A 1 -27.77 -4.42 8.42
N VAL A 2 -28.76 -3.57 8.10
CA VAL A 2 -29.84 -3.18 9.05
C VAL A 2 -30.64 -4.38 9.60
N LEU A 3 -31.00 -5.35 8.74
CA LEU A 3 -31.69 -6.58 9.18
C LEU A 3 -30.88 -7.41 10.18
N LEU A 4 -29.55 -7.44 10.05
CA LEU A 4 -28.67 -8.18 10.97
C LEU A 4 -28.60 -7.50 12.34
N PHE A 5 -28.59 -6.17 12.39
CA PHE A 5 -28.64 -5.42 13.65
C PHE A 5 -29.98 -5.59 14.38
N LEU A 6 -31.10 -5.64 13.64
CA LEU A 6 -32.40 -5.95 14.22
C LEU A 6 -32.42 -7.37 14.79
N PHE A 7 -31.89 -8.35 14.05
CA PHE A 7 -31.81 -9.74 14.52
C PHE A 7 -30.98 -9.89 15.79
N VAL A 8 -29.81 -9.24 15.87
CA VAL A 8 -28.96 -9.20 17.08
C VAL A 8 -29.65 -8.43 18.23
N GLY A 9 -30.38 -7.35 17.91
CA GLY A 9 -31.14 -6.59 18.90
C GLY A 9 -32.26 -7.41 19.56
N PHE A 10 -32.97 -8.22 18.77
CA PHE A 10 -34.05 -9.09 19.26
C PHE A 10 -33.55 -10.38 19.94
N LEU A 11 -32.47 -11.01 19.46
CA LEU A 11 -32.00 -12.29 19.99
C LEU A 11 -30.95 -12.18 21.10
N GLN A 12 -30.08 -11.18 21.05
CA GLN A 12 -29.02 -11.00 22.04
C GLN A 12 -29.35 -9.85 22.98
N SER A 13 -29.27 -8.61 22.48
CA SER A 13 -29.54 -7.39 23.24
C SER A 13 -29.30 -6.19 22.34
N TRP A 14 -30.08 -5.13 22.56
CA TRP A 14 -29.86 -3.82 21.94
C TRP A 14 -28.49 -3.23 22.27
N SER A 15 -27.94 -3.48 23.47
CA SER A 15 -26.62 -2.98 23.87
C SER A 15 -25.49 -3.55 23.00
N ILE A 16 -25.54 -4.85 22.73
CA ILE A 16 -24.55 -5.53 21.87
C ILE A 16 -24.70 -5.06 20.43
N SER A 17 -25.93 -4.91 19.93
CA SER A 17 -26.18 -4.39 18.58
C SER A 17 -25.59 -2.99 18.38
N PHE A 18 -25.74 -2.08 19.36
CA PHE A 18 -25.12 -0.75 19.32
C PHE A 18 -23.60 -0.79 19.46
N SER A 19 -23.04 -1.71 20.25
CA SER A 19 -21.59 -1.88 20.36
C SER A 19 -20.97 -2.34 19.02
N ILE A 20 -21.62 -3.29 18.33
CA ILE A 20 -21.20 -3.73 17.00
C ILE A 20 -21.30 -2.59 16.00
N LEU A 21 -22.39 -1.82 16.02
CA LEU A 21 -22.56 -0.64 15.15
C LEU A 21 -21.39 0.36 15.35
N ASN A 22 -21.02 0.62 16.61
CA ASN A 22 -19.91 1.50 16.95
C ASN A 22 -18.58 0.99 16.36
N MET A 23 -18.29 -0.30 16.55
CA MET A 23 -17.10 -0.95 16.00
C MET A 23 -17.07 -0.88 14.46
N CYS A 24 -18.22 -1.07 13.80
CA CYS A 24 -18.34 -0.96 12.34
C CYS A 24 -18.02 0.46 11.84
N ILE A 25 -18.50 1.49 12.53
CA ILE A 25 -18.23 2.89 12.15
C ILE A 25 -16.74 3.21 12.31
N ILE A 26 -16.13 2.81 13.42
CA ILE A 26 -14.69 2.99 13.65
C ILE A 26 -13.88 2.29 12.55
N SER A 27 -14.23 1.05 12.21
CA SER A 27 -13.58 0.30 11.14
C SER A 27 -13.76 0.94 9.77
N ALA A 28 -14.96 1.47 9.46
CA ALA A 28 -15.22 2.16 8.20
C ALA A 28 -14.34 3.42 8.05
N ILE A 29 -14.19 4.20 9.13
CA ILE A 29 -13.32 5.38 9.15
C ILE A 29 -11.85 4.97 8.97
N MET A 30 -11.38 3.94 9.66
CA MET A 30 -10.01 3.42 9.47
C MET A 30 -9.77 2.95 8.04
N SER A 31 -10.71 2.21 7.46
CA SER A 31 -10.62 1.73 6.08
C SER A 31 -10.56 2.89 5.08
N MET A 32 -11.39 3.93 5.28
CA MET A 32 -11.34 5.16 4.48
C MET A 32 -9.98 5.87 4.61
N GLY A 33 -9.43 5.96 5.82
CA GLY A 33 -8.09 6.54 6.08
C GLY A 33 -6.98 5.81 5.34
N ILE A 34 -6.96 4.47 5.40
CA ILE A 34 -6.01 3.64 4.64
C ILE A 34 -6.19 3.81 3.12
N ASN A 35 -7.44 3.91 2.66
CA ASN A 35 -7.73 4.09 1.23
C ASN A 35 -7.18 5.44 0.72
N MET A 36 -7.34 6.51 1.51
CA MET A 36 -6.74 7.81 1.20
C MET A 36 -5.22 7.80 1.28
N GLN A 37 -4.63 6.99 2.18
CA GLN A 37 -3.18 6.85 2.27
C GLN A 37 -2.57 6.12 1.06
N TRP A 38 -3.31 5.23 0.39
CA TRP A 38 -2.92 4.64 -0.90
C TRP A 38 -2.95 5.67 -2.03
N GLY A 39 -3.96 6.54 -2.06
CA GLY A 39 -4.11 7.54 -3.11
C GLY A 39 -3.20 8.77 -2.96
N TYR A 40 -2.97 9.24 -1.73
CA TYR A 40 -2.31 10.53 -1.47
C TYR A 40 -1.06 10.45 -0.58
N ALA A 41 -1.04 9.57 0.43
CA ALA A 41 0.03 9.54 1.43
C ALA A 41 1.19 8.58 1.07
N GLY A 42 1.07 7.78 0.01
CA GLY A 42 2.16 6.95 -0.51
C GLY A 42 2.68 5.90 0.48
N ILE A 43 1.84 5.36 1.37
CA ILE A 43 2.28 4.35 2.36
C ILE A 43 2.84 3.09 1.68
N PHE A 44 2.40 2.77 0.46
CA PHE A 44 2.97 1.70 -0.35
C PHE A 44 3.70 2.25 -1.59
N ASN A 45 4.79 2.98 -1.36
CA ASN A 45 5.59 3.58 -2.43
C ASN A 45 6.81 2.74 -2.85
N VAL A 46 6.60 1.43 -3.04
CA VAL A 46 7.64 0.56 -3.62
C VAL A 46 7.90 0.93 -5.08
N GLY A 47 6.85 1.34 -5.80
CA GLY A 47 6.94 1.72 -7.21
C GLY A 47 7.84 2.93 -7.46
N ILE A 48 7.57 4.08 -6.83
CA ILE A 48 8.31 5.33 -7.13
C ILE A 48 9.75 5.21 -6.62
N MET A 49 9.99 4.65 -5.43
CA MET A 49 11.36 4.42 -4.93
C MET A 49 12.13 3.42 -5.81
N GLY A 50 11.48 2.35 -6.27
CA GLY A 50 12.08 1.37 -7.19
C GLY A 50 12.45 1.97 -8.54
N PHE A 51 11.54 2.72 -9.17
CA PHE A 51 11.83 3.39 -10.44
C PHE A 51 12.86 4.51 -10.30
N THR A 52 12.88 5.21 -9.16
CA THR A 52 13.92 6.21 -8.86
C THR A 52 15.30 5.55 -8.75
N ALA A 53 15.39 4.40 -8.08
CA ALA A 53 16.64 3.64 -7.98
C ALA A 53 17.12 3.12 -9.34
N LEU A 54 16.21 2.58 -10.17
CA LEU A 54 16.52 2.15 -11.54
C LEU A 54 16.97 3.32 -12.43
N GLY A 55 16.32 4.48 -12.32
CA GLY A 55 16.73 5.70 -13.00
C GLY A 55 18.12 6.18 -12.58
N GLY A 56 18.43 6.10 -11.29
CA GLY A 56 19.77 6.39 -10.76
C GLY A 56 20.83 5.43 -11.31
N LEU A 57 20.55 4.13 -11.34
CA LEU A 57 21.44 3.13 -11.93
C LEU A 57 21.68 3.40 -13.41
N ALA A 58 20.63 3.67 -14.19
CA ALA A 58 20.74 4.00 -15.61
C ALA A 58 21.59 5.25 -15.86
N ALA A 59 21.41 6.31 -15.05
CA ALA A 59 22.20 7.53 -15.15
C ALA A 59 23.69 7.27 -14.90
N VAL A 60 24.03 6.43 -13.92
CA VAL A 60 25.41 6.01 -13.63
C VAL A 60 26.00 5.20 -14.80
N LEU A 61 25.25 4.23 -15.32
CA LEU A 61 25.71 3.37 -16.42
C LEU A 61 25.95 4.15 -17.72
N VAL A 62 25.12 5.15 -18.03
CA VAL A 62 25.25 5.95 -19.27
C VAL A 62 26.33 7.02 -19.14
N SER A 63 26.52 7.60 -17.95
CA SER A 63 27.47 8.71 -17.75
C SER A 63 28.91 8.26 -17.55
N HIS A 64 29.15 6.98 -17.24
CA HIS A 64 30.50 6.47 -17.03
C HIS A 64 31.21 6.22 -18.38
N ALA A 65 32.44 6.69 -18.51
CA ALA A 65 33.27 6.44 -19.69
C ALA A 65 33.48 4.91 -19.88
N PRO A 66 33.41 4.37 -21.11
CA PRO A 66 33.57 2.93 -21.33
C PRO A 66 34.97 2.47 -20.90
N ILE A 67 35.03 1.52 -19.96
CA ILE A 67 36.28 0.88 -19.52
C ILE A 67 36.47 -0.40 -20.32
N ALA A 68 37.47 -0.42 -21.21
CA ALA A 68 37.74 -1.56 -22.10
C ALA A 68 38.08 -2.86 -21.33
N GLU A 69 38.68 -2.73 -20.14
CA GLU A 69 39.01 -3.87 -19.26
C GLU A 69 37.75 -4.52 -18.67
N ALA A 70 36.73 -3.72 -18.31
CA ALA A 70 35.46 -4.20 -17.80
C ALA A 70 34.63 -4.93 -18.88
N TRP A 71 34.78 -4.55 -20.15
CA TRP A 71 34.22 -5.28 -21.28
C TRP A 71 34.88 -6.65 -21.50
N SER A 72 36.18 -6.75 -21.24
CA SER A 72 36.89 -8.05 -21.32
C SER A 72 36.49 -9.01 -20.20
N ALA A 73 36.22 -8.48 -19.00
CA ALA A 73 35.78 -9.26 -17.83
C ALA A 73 34.27 -9.58 -17.85
N GLY A 74 33.46 -8.75 -18.52
CA GLY A 74 32.00 -8.90 -18.59
C GLY A 74 31.49 -9.91 -19.63
N GLY A 75 32.32 -10.30 -20.61
CA GLY A 75 31.92 -11.22 -21.67
C GLY A 75 30.85 -10.67 -22.63
N LEU A 76 30.71 -11.28 -23.81
CA LEU A 76 29.66 -10.95 -24.77
C LEU A 76 28.35 -11.65 -24.36
N GLY A 77 27.61 -11.02 -23.43
CA GLY A 77 26.23 -11.40 -23.08
C GLY A 77 26.09 -12.25 -21.83
#